data_AF-A0A9D2BH61-F1
#
_entry.id   AF-A0A9D2BH61-F1
#
_cell.length_a   1.000
_cell.length_b   1.000
_cell.length_c   1.000
_cell.angle_alpha   90.00
_cell.angle_beta   90.00
_cell.angle_gamma   90.00
#
_symmetry.space_group_name_H-M   'P 1'
#
loop_
_entity.id
_entity.type
_entity.pdbx_description
1 polymer ?
#
loop_
_entity_poly.entity_id
_entity_poly.type
_entity_poly.pdbx_seq_one_letter_code
_entity_poly.pdbx_strand_id
1 'polypeptide(L)' 'MKTVGGFTFADNAGSIRVMEKNGFRLEERFVEDGVASCYYVWNLEAENEGKQV' A
#
# COMPACT_ATOMS: atom_id res chain seq x y z
N MET A 1 -15.03 7.64 3.20
CA MET A 1 -13.85 6.95 2.64
C MET A 1 -12.75 7.95 2.31
N LYS A 2 -11.81 8.12 3.24
CA LYS A 2 -10.51 8.75 2.95
C LYS A 2 -9.49 7.64 2.72
N THR A 3 -8.96 7.55 1.51
CA THR A 3 -7.94 6.58 1.10
C THR A 3 -6.67 7.28 0.68
N VAL A 4 -5.52 6.71 1.04
CA VAL A 4 -4.21 7.15 0.55
C VAL A 4 -3.63 6.03 -0.30
N GLY A 5 -3.24 6.37 -1.54
CA GLY A 5 -2.55 5.46 -2.45
C GLY A 5 -1.03 5.65 -2.37
N GLY A 6 -0.29 4.55 -2.43
CA GLY A 6 1.17 4.52 -2.52
C GLY A 6 1.61 3.68 -3.71
N PHE A 7 2.60 4.18 -4.45
CA PHE A 7 3.15 3.51 -5.61
C PHE A 7 4.64 3.19 -5.41
N THR A 8 5.06 1.99 -5.80
CA THR A 8 6.47 1.59 -5.75
C THR A 8 6.77 0.52 -6.79
N PHE A 9 8.01 0.48 -7.29
CA PHE A 9 8.49 -0.66 -8.07
C PHE A 9 8.44 -1.93 -7.23
N ALA A 10 8.17 -3.06 -7.89
CA ALA A 10 8.03 -4.35 -7.23
C ALA A 10 9.34 -4.88 -6.63
N ASP A 11 10.48 -4.43 -7.16
CA ASP A 11 11.81 -4.80 -6.64
C ASP A 11 12.31 -3.83 -5.56
N ASN A 12 11.56 -2.77 -5.25
CA ASN A 12 11.89 -1.86 -4.16
C ASN A 12 11.39 -2.42 -2.82
N ALA A 13 12.11 -3.42 -2.33
CA ALA A 13 11.77 -4.15 -1.12
C ALA A 13 11.83 -3.29 0.16
N GLY A 14 12.49 -2.12 0.12
CA GLY A 14 12.53 -1.16 1.22
C GLY A 14 11.21 -0.41 1.36
N SER A 15 10.74 0.21 0.27
CA SER A 15 9.46 0.92 0.24
C SER A 15 8.29 -0.01 0.52
N ILE A 16 8.29 -1.23 -0.02
CA ILE A 16 7.24 -2.23 0.24
C ILE A 16 7.10 -2.50 1.74
N ARG A 17 8.22 -2.81 2.43
CA ARG A 17 8.19 -3.09 3.88
C ARG A 17 7.69 -1.90 4.69
N VAL A 18 8.06 -0.68 4.30
CA VAL A 18 7.58 0.54 4.97
C VAL A 18 6.08 0.69 4.78
N MET A 19 5.55 0.50 3.57
CA MET A 19 4.12 0.57 3.30
C MET A 19 3.35 -0.46 4.14
N GLU A 20 3.74 -1.74 4.08
CA GLU A 20 3.09 -2.82 4.83
C GLU A 20 3.11 -2.57 6.34
N LYS A 21 4.24 -2.09 6.88
CA LYS A 21 4.39 -1.76 8.30
C LYS A 21 3.45 -0.63 8.74
N ASN A 22 3.14 0.30 7.85
CA ASN A 22 2.25 1.43 8.13
C ASN A 22 0.79 1.16 7.72
N GLY A 23 0.40 -0.12 7.57
CA GLY A 23 -0.99 -0.51 7.36
C GLY A 23 -1.49 -0.41 5.92
N PHE A 24 -0.62 -0.05 4.96
CA PHE A 24 -0.97 -0.14 3.55
C PHE A 24 -1.11 -1.61 3.14
N ARG A 25 -2.06 -1.88 2.23
CA ARG A 25 -2.34 -3.20 1.65
C ARG A 25 -2.14 -3.16 0.15
N LEU A 26 -1.55 -4.22 -0.41
CA LEU A 26 -1.40 -4.35 -1.85
C LEU A 26 -2.79 -4.46 -2.47
N GLU A 27 -3.12 -3.54 -3.35
CA GLU A 27 -4.37 -3.54 -4.10
C GLU A 27 -4.15 -4.13 -5.50
N GLU A 28 -3.06 -3.72 -6.16
CA GLU A 28 -2.78 -4.13 -7.53
C GLU A 28 -1.27 -4.27 -7.80
N ARG A 29 -0.92 -5.19 -8.70
CA ARG A 29 0.42 -5.32 -9.27
C ARG A 29 0.30 -5.35 -10.79
N PHE A 30 1.13 -4.54 -11.46
CA PHE A 30 1.10 -4.41 -12.91
C PHE A 30 2.50 -4.27 -13.50
N VAL A 31 2.61 -4.47 -14.81
CA VAL A 31 3.85 -4.37 -15.57
C VAL A 31 3.63 -3.36 -16.70
N GLU A 32 4.45 -2.32 -16.73
CA GLU A 32 4.48 -1.30 -17.79
C GLU A 32 5.92 -1.19 -18.31
N ASP A 33 6.08 -1.23 -19.64
CA ASP A 33 7.38 -1.20 -20.31
C ASP A 33 8.40 -2.22 -19.77
N GLY A 34 7.90 -3.40 -19.36
CA GLY A 34 8.71 -4.48 -18.79
C GLY A 34 9.11 -4.29 -17.32
N VAL A 35 8.68 -3.21 -16.67
CA VAL A 35 8.97 -2.92 -15.26
C VAL A 35 7.75 -3.22 -14.39
N ALA A 36 7.92 -4.10 -13.41
CA ALA A 36 6.87 -4.45 -12.47
C ALA A 36 6.73 -3.40 -11.36
N SER A 37 5.49 -3.00 -11.08
CA SER A 37 5.14 -2.05 -10.04
C SER A 37 3.97 -2.54 -9.19
N CYS A 38 3.86 -2.00 -7.98
CA CYS A 38 2.83 -2.32 -7.01
C CYS A 38 2.10 -1.04 -6.56
N TYR A 39 0.78 -1.11 -6.51
CA TYR A 39 -0.08 -0.10 -5.94
C TYR A 39 -0.65 -0.58 -4.60
N TYR A 40 -0.43 0.22 -3.57
CA TYR A 40 -0.88 -0.05 -2.21
C TYR A 40 -1.88 1.01 -1.74
N VAL A 41 -2.84 0.60 -0.93
CA VAL A 41 -3.89 1.47 -0.38
C VAL A 41 -3.90 1.39 1.14
N TRP A 42 -4.01 2.54 1.80
CA TRP A 42 -4.31 2.65 3.22
C TRP A 42 -5.68 3.28 3.42
N ASN A 43 -6.54 2.59 4.17
CA ASN A 43 -7.90 3.00 4.48
C ASN A 43 -7.93 3.68 5.87
N LEU A 44 -8.03 5.01 5.92
CA LEU A 44 -8.05 5.79 7.18
C LEU A 44 -9.23 5.44 8.10
N GLU A 45 -10.33 4.91 7.55
CA GLU A 45 -11.53 4.56 8.31
C GLU A 45 -11.42 3.15 8.93
N ALA A 46 -10.69 2.22 8.31
CA ALA A 46 -10.53 0.85 8.81
C ALA A 46 -9.69 0.77 10.08
N GLU A 47 -8.78 1.73 10.31
CA GLU A 47 -7.95 1.74 11.53
C GLU A 47 -8.69 2.30 12.75
N ASN A 48 -9.73 3.12 12.56
CA ASN A 48 -10.52 3.69 13.66
C ASN A 48 -11.53 2.70 14.24
N GLU A 49 -11.90 1.65 13.52
CA GLU A 49 -12.75 0.57 14.03
C GLU A 49 -11.96 -0.42 14.92
N GLY A 50 -10.63 -0.44 14.83
CA GLY A 50 -9.75 -1.31 15.62
C GLY A 50 -9.22 -0.70 16.92
N LYS A 51 -9.50 0.58 17.20
CA LYS A 51 -9.10 1.27 18.44
C LYS A 51 -10.31 1.82 19.17
N GLN A 52 -11.13 0.91 19.69
CA GLN A 52 -12.04 1.24 20.78
C GLN A 52 -11.23 1.05 22.09
N VAL A 53 -10.71 2.15 22.64
CA VAL A 53 -10.18 2.22 24.01
C VAL A 53 -11.21 2.86 24.93
#